data_AF-A0A520WCZ6-F1
#
_entry.id   AF-A0A520WCZ6-F1
#
_cell.length_a   1.000
_cell.length_b   1.000
_cell.length_c   1.000
_cell.angle_alpha   90.00
_cell.angle_beta   90.00
_cell.angle_gamma   90.00
#
_symmetry.space_group_name_H-M   'P 1'
#
loop_
_entity.id
_entity.type
_entity.pdbx_description
1 polymer ?
#
loop_
_entity_poly.entity_id
_entity_poly.type
_entity_poly.pdbx_seq_one_letter_code
_entity_poly.pdbx_strand_id
1 'polypeptide(L)'
;MSRVMDFRKAALVCLMAWVVPGAGHLWFGRLTKGCLFFVALSAMFGIGLMLEGELFAIDLSQPLVALAALADLGIGLPYFIAQIFGFGEGRVVATTYEYGNSFLIVSGLLNML
;
A
#
# COMPACT_ATOMS: atom_id res chain seq x y z
N MET A 1 -9.51 4.69 -32.70
CA MET A 1 -9.21 6.09 -32.31
C MET A 1 -8.62 6.07 -30.90
N SER A 2 -7.30 5.90 -30.76
CA SER A 2 -6.62 5.98 -29.46
C SER A 2 -6.63 7.44 -29.02
N ARG A 3 -7.49 7.79 -28.07
CA ARG A 3 -7.47 9.11 -27.44
C ARG A 3 -6.19 9.18 -26.62
N VAL A 4 -5.16 9.85 -27.14
CA VAL A 4 -3.93 10.13 -26.39
C VAL A 4 -4.34 10.80 -25.08
N MET A 5 -4.01 10.16 -23.97
CA MET A 5 -4.33 10.66 -22.64
C MET A 5 -3.41 11.84 -22.37
N ASP A 6 -3.99 13.03 -22.13
CA ASP A 6 -3.25 14.20 -21.69
C ASP A 6 -2.45 13.85 -20.43
N PHE A 7 -1.20 14.32 -20.35
CA PHE A 7 -0.31 14.13 -19.20
C PHE A 7 -0.99 14.48 -17.87
N ARG A 8 -1.78 15.56 -17.83
CA ARG A 8 -2.52 15.96 -16.61
C ARG A 8 -3.48 14.88 -16.15
N LYS A 9 -4.17 14.23 -17.09
CA LYS A 9 -5.11 13.15 -16.81
C LYS A 9 -4.37 11.89 -16.38
N ALA A 10 -3.27 11.56 -17.04
CA ALA A 10 -2.43 10.42 -16.66
C ALA A 10 -1.90 10.60 -15.22
N ALA A 11 -1.36 11.77 -14.88
CA ALA A 11 -0.88 12.07 -13.54
C ALA A 11 -1.99 11.98 -12.49
N LEU A 12 -3.19 12.49 -12.78
CA LEU A 12 -4.35 12.34 -11.89
C LEU A 12 -4.75 10.89 -11.70
N VAL A 13 -4.76 10.07 -12.76
CA VAL A 13 -5.09 8.64 -12.65
C VAL A 13 -4.04 7.92 -11.81
N CYS A 14 -2.76 8.16 -12.03
CA CYS A 14 -1.69 7.56 -11.23
C CYS A 14 -1.80 7.97 -9.75
N LEU A 15 -2.04 9.24 -9.47
CA LEU A 15 -2.19 9.73 -8.10
C LEU A 15 -3.42 9.11 -7.42
N MET A 16 -4.57 9.07 -8.11
CA MET A 16 -5.78 8.45 -7.55
C MET A 16 -5.61 6.95 -7.33
N ALA A 17 -4.97 6.25 -8.28
CA ALA A 17 -4.69 4.83 -8.17
C ALA A 17 -3.73 4.50 -7.02
N TRP A 18 -2.74 5.37 -6.77
CA TRP A 18 -1.85 5.22 -5.63
C TRP A 18 -2.55 5.52 -4.30
N VAL A 19 -3.26 6.64 -4.19
CA VAL A 19 -3.85 7.12 -2.92
C VAL A 19 -4.89 6.14 -2.37
N VAL A 20 -5.76 5.59 -3.23
CA VAL A 20 -6.84 4.69 -2.80
C VAL A 20 -6.66 3.33 -3.47
N PRO A 21 -6.50 2.24 -2.69
CA PRO A 21 -6.35 0.91 -3.25
C PRO A 21 -7.48 0.54 -4.23
N GLY A 22 -7.11 0.12 -5.43
CA GLY A 22 -8.05 -0.27 -6.48
C GLY A 22 -8.74 0.88 -7.24
N ALA A 23 -8.47 2.15 -6.91
CA ALA A 23 -9.10 3.30 -7.57
C ALA A 23 -8.76 3.41 -9.06
N GLY A 24 -7.58 2.94 -9.48
CA GLY A 24 -7.24 2.86 -10.91
C GLY A 24 -8.20 1.98 -11.71
N HIS A 25 -8.63 0.85 -11.15
CA HIS A 25 -9.61 -0.02 -11.79
C HIS A 25 -11.01 0.60 -11.83
N LEU A 26 -11.40 1.31 -10.76
CA LEU A 26 -12.68 2.04 -10.71
C LEU A 26 -12.72 3.15 -11.76
N TRP A 27 -11.61 3.87 -11.95
CA TRP A 27 -11.51 4.95 -12.94
C TRP A 27 -11.75 4.46 -14.37
N PHE A 28 -11.27 3.27 -14.71
CA PHE A 28 -11.49 2.64 -16.02
C PHE A 28 -12.80 1.83 -16.10
N GLY A 29 -13.71 1.97 -15.12
CA GLY A 29 -15.03 1.32 -15.10
C GLY A 29 -15.03 -0.16 -14.73
N ARG A 30 -13.91 -0.70 -14.24
CA ARG A 30 -13.76 -2.12 -13.85
C ARG A 30 -14.15 -2.31 -12.38
N LEU A 31 -15.44 -2.17 -12.07
CA LEU A 31 -15.96 -2.15 -10.70
C LEU A 31 -15.57 -3.39 -9.87
N THR A 32 -15.74 -4.61 -10.42
CA THR A 32 -15.41 -5.85 -9.70
C THR A 32 -13.95 -5.88 -9.26
N LYS A 33 -13.02 -5.52 -10.16
CA LYS A 33 -11.58 -5.50 -9.86
C LYS A 33 -11.26 -4.39 -8.86
N GLY A 34 -11.83 -3.19 -9.04
CA GLY A 34 -11.62 -2.09 -8.12
C GLY A 34 -12.06 -2.43 -6.69
N CYS A 35 -13.26 -2.97 -6.52
CA CYS A 35 -13.75 -3.42 -5.21
C CYS A 35 -12.90 -4.56 -4.64
N LEU A 36 -12.51 -5.53 -5.46
CA LEU A 36 -11.69 -6.65 -5.02
C LEU A 36 -10.34 -6.16 -4.48
N PHE A 37 -9.65 -5.28 -5.21
CA PHE A 37 -8.37 -4.71 -4.78
C PHE A 37 -8.54 -3.81 -3.56
N PHE A 38 -9.58 -2.96 -3.52
CA PHE A 38 -9.86 -2.12 -2.36
C PHE A 38 -10.02 -2.95 -1.08
N VAL A 39 -10.87 -3.97 -1.12
CA VAL A 39 -11.14 -4.84 0.04
C VAL A 39 -9.92 -5.70 0.38
N ALA A 40 -9.33 -6.38 -0.61
CA ALA A 40 -8.24 -7.31 -0.36
C ALA A 40 -7.00 -6.59 0.19
N LEU A 41 -6.58 -5.49 -0.43
CA LEU A 41 -5.38 -4.77 -0.01
C LEU A 41 -5.57 -4.08 1.35
N SER A 42 -6.75 -3.49 1.58
CA SER A 42 -7.06 -2.87 2.88
C SER A 42 -7.14 -3.93 4.00
N ALA A 43 -7.70 -5.12 3.70
CA ALA A 43 -7.72 -6.23 4.63
C ALA A 43 -6.32 -6.79 4.90
N MET A 44 -5.50 -6.98 3.86
CA MET A 44 -4.11 -7.42 4.01
C MET A 44 -3.32 -6.45 4.87
N PHE A 45 -3.41 -5.15 4.59
CA PHE A 45 -2.74 -4.12 5.38
C PHE A 45 -3.21 -4.12 6.84
N GLY A 46 -4.54 -4.15 7.06
CA GLY A 46 -5.10 -4.22 8.42
C GLY A 46 -4.69 -5.47 9.19
N ILE A 47 -4.68 -6.62 8.54
CA ILE A 47 -4.17 -7.88 9.12
C ILE A 47 -2.68 -7.74 9.44
N GLY A 48 -1.88 -7.15 8.56
CA GLY A 48 -0.46 -6.89 8.81
C GLY A 48 -0.21 -6.09 10.09
N LEU A 49 -1.00 -5.04 10.30
CA LEU A 49 -0.96 -4.26 11.55
C LEU A 49 -1.43 -5.08 12.77
N MET A 50 -2.49 -5.88 12.64
CA MET A 50 -2.99 -6.75 13.72
C MET A 50 -1.99 -7.84 14.11
N LEU A 51 -1.16 -8.29 13.16
CA LEU A 51 -0.09 -9.26 13.35
C LEU A 51 1.20 -8.62 13.85
N GLU A 52 1.15 -7.35 14.24
CA GLU A 52 2.24 -6.60 14.86
C GLU A 52 3.41 -6.35 13.90
N GLY A 53 3.12 -6.24 12.60
CA GLY A 53 4.09 -5.80 11.60
C GLY A 53 4.54 -4.36 11.82
N GLU A 54 5.74 -4.05 11.34
CA GLU A 54 6.36 -2.75 11.35
C GLU A 54 6.09 -2.01 10.03
N LEU A 55 5.76 -0.72 10.12
CA LEU A 55 5.84 0.20 9.00
C LEU A 55 7.22 0.83 9.02
N PHE A 56 8.09 0.38 8.12
CA PHE A 56 9.50 0.71 8.18
C PHE A 56 9.78 2.20 7.94
N ALA A 57 10.77 2.73 8.66
CA ALA A 57 11.32 4.04 8.40
C ALA A 57 12.27 4.01 7.18
N ILE A 58 12.35 5.11 6.43
CA ILE A 58 13.31 5.22 5.34
C ILE A 58 14.72 5.41 5.94
N ASP A 59 15.47 4.31 6.03
CA ASP A 59 16.87 4.30 6.45
C ASP A 59 17.79 3.86 5.30
N LEU A 60 18.45 4.82 4.66
CA LEU A 60 19.35 4.57 3.53
C LEU A 60 20.64 3.84 3.92
N SER A 61 20.97 3.76 5.21
CA SER A 61 22.10 2.95 5.69
C SER A 61 21.79 1.45 5.65
N GLN A 62 20.50 1.09 5.60
CA GLN A 62 20.00 -0.28 5.53
C GLN A 62 19.11 -0.44 4.27
N PRO A 63 19.71 -0.80 3.11
CA PRO A 63 19.00 -0.77 1.83
C PRO A 63 17.70 -1.57 1.79
N LEU A 64 17.65 -2.72 2.49
CA LEU A 64 16.46 -3.55 2.55
C LEU A 64 15.34 -2.91 3.36
N VAL A 65 15.67 -2.20 4.45
CA VAL A 65 14.72 -1.44 5.26
C VAL A 65 14.17 -0.27 4.46
N ALA A 66 15.03 0.46 3.73
CA ALA A 66 14.59 1.52 2.83
C ALA A 66 13.65 1.00 1.73
N LEU A 67 13.93 -0.17 1.14
CA LEU A 67 13.06 -0.82 0.16
C LEU A 67 11.71 -1.24 0.77
N ALA A 68 11.73 -1.78 1.98
CA ALA A 68 10.51 -2.13 2.72
C ALA A 68 9.67 -0.88 3.02
N ALA A 69 10.29 0.21 3.48
CA ALA A 69 9.61 1.48 3.71
C ALA A 69 8.98 2.06 2.43
N LEU A 70 9.68 1.95 1.29
CA LEU A 70 9.14 2.32 -0.02
C LEU A 70 7.96 1.43 -0.44
N ALA A 71 8.03 0.13 -0.13
CA ALA A 71 6.93 -0.80 -0.37
C ALA A 71 5.71 -0.48 0.52
N ASP A 72 5.91 -0.15 1.80
CA ASP A 72 4.85 0.24 2.72
C ASP A 72 4.14 1.53 2.28
N LEU A 73 4.88 2.52 1.77
CA LEU A 73 4.31 3.71 1.11
C LEU A 73 3.45 3.36 -0.11
N GLY A 74 3.64 2.16 -0.66
CA GLY A 74 2.91 1.59 -1.78
C GLY A 74 1.39 1.60 -1.58
N ILE A 75 0.92 1.35 -0.36
CA ILE A 75 -0.52 1.22 -0.06
C ILE A 75 -1.27 2.56 -0.13
N GLY A 76 -0.55 3.69 -0.12
CA GLY A 76 -1.12 5.03 -0.27
C GLY A 76 -1.70 5.58 1.03
N LEU A 77 -2.95 6.05 0.99
CA LEU A 77 -3.60 6.71 2.13
C LEU A 77 -3.64 5.87 3.42
N PRO A 78 -3.86 4.55 3.40
CA PRO A 78 -3.82 3.72 4.61
C PRO A 78 -2.52 3.80 5.39
N TYR A 79 -1.37 3.95 4.72
CA TYR A 79 -0.06 4.13 5.38
C TYR A 79 -0.04 5.37 6.26
N PHE A 80 -0.47 6.52 5.71
CA PHE A 80 -0.49 7.78 6.45
C PHE A 80 -1.50 7.76 7.58
N ILE A 81 -2.66 7.13 7.38
CA ILE A 81 -3.64 6.93 8.45
C ILE A 81 -2.99 6.13 9.59
N ALA A 82 -2.37 5.00 9.29
CA ALA A 82 -1.72 4.16 10.29
C ALA A 82 -0.64 4.93 11.07
N GLN A 83 0.24 5.66 10.36
CA GLN A 83 1.27 6.50 10.97
C GLN A 83 0.70 7.59 11.89
N ILE A 84 -0.36 8.30 11.47
CA ILE A 84 -1.00 9.34 12.29
C ILE A 84 -1.58 8.77 13.59
N PHE A 85 -2.11 7.55 13.55
CA PHE A 85 -2.67 6.87 14.72
C PHE A 85 -1.62 6.08 15.53
N GLY A 86 -0.34 6.11 15.13
CA GLY A 86 0.74 5.39 15.83
C GLY A 86 0.66 3.87 15.67
N PHE A 87 0.05 3.37 14.60
CA PHE A 87 0.08 1.95 14.27
C PHE A 87 1.35 1.59 13.49
N GLY A 88 1.76 0.32 13.57
CA GLY A 88 2.90 -0.18 12.82
C GLY A 88 4.26 0.08 13.48
N GLU A 89 4.31 0.27 14.80
CA GLU A 89 5.59 0.32 15.54
C GLU A 89 6.38 -0.99 15.44
N GLY A 90 5.69 -2.10 15.14
CA GLY A 90 6.28 -3.43 15.06
C GLY A 90 6.58 -4.03 16.43
N ARG A 91 6.51 -5.37 16.54
CA ARG A 91 7.03 -6.08 17.72
C ARG A 91 7.82 -7.31 17.30
N VAL A 92 9.14 -7.14 17.14
CA VAL A 92 10.07 -8.17 16.65
C VAL A 92 10.02 -9.48 17.46
N VAL A 93 9.68 -9.43 18.74
CA VAL A 93 9.56 -10.62 19.60
C VAL A 93 8.24 -11.38 19.42
N ALA A 94 7.25 -10.83 18.70
CA ALA A 94 6.01 -11.52 18.39
C ALA A 94 6.25 -12.61 17.33
N THR A 95 5.66 -13.79 17.53
CA THR A 95 5.76 -14.88 16.54
C THR A 95 5.05 -14.56 15.22
N THR A 96 4.15 -13.58 15.23
CA THR A 96 3.41 -13.11 14.05
C THR A 96 4.13 -12.01 13.27
N TYR A 97 5.21 -11.45 13.83
CA TYR A 97 5.90 -10.25 13.32
C TYR A 97 6.25 -10.34 11.83
N GLU A 98 6.95 -11.41 11.43
CA GLU A 98 7.39 -11.61 10.05
C GLU A 98 6.23 -11.80 9.06
N TYR A 99 5.14 -12.43 9.53
CA TYR A 99 3.91 -12.53 8.75
C TYR A 99 3.25 -11.16 8.61
N GLY A 100 3.22 -10.37 9.68
CA GLY A 100 2.73 -8.99 9.68
C GLY A 100 3.44 -8.14 8.64
N ASN A 101 4.77 -8.12 8.68
CA ASN A 101 5.61 -7.41 7.70
C ASN A 101 5.33 -7.85 6.27
N SER A 102 5.22 -9.17 6.04
CA SER A 102 4.90 -9.70 4.72
C SER A 102 3.55 -9.20 4.20
N PHE A 103 2.53 -9.16 5.06
CA PHE A 103 1.21 -8.63 4.69
C PHE A 103 1.27 -7.12 4.37
N LEU A 104 1.97 -6.33 5.18
CA LEU A 104 2.13 -4.88 4.97
C LEU A 104 2.85 -4.59 3.66
N ILE A 105 4.07 -5.12 3.49
CA ILE A 105 4.91 -4.91 2.31
C ILE A 105 4.19 -5.38 1.04
N VAL A 106 3.64 -6.59 1.03
CA VAL A 106 2.98 -7.13 -0.17
C VAL A 106 1.72 -6.35 -0.50
N SER A 107 0.95 -5.88 0.49
CA SER A 107 -0.23 -5.05 0.22
C SER A 107 0.14 -3.76 -0.51
N GLY A 108 1.24 -3.11 -0.11
CA GLY A 108 1.73 -1.91 -0.77
C GLY A 108 2.32 -2.16 -2.16
N LEU A 109 3.08 -3.23 -2.35
CA LEU A 109 3.60 -3.63 -3.66
C LEU A 109 2.47 -3.97 -4.65
N LEU A 110 1.45 -4.71 -4.21
CA LEU A 110 0.31 -5.07 -5.05
C LEU A 110 -0.54 -3.87 -5.43
N ASN A 111 -0.55 -2.79 -4.64
CA ASN A 111 -1.23 -1.54 -5.01
C ASN A 111 -0.52 -0.79 -6.15
N MET A 112 0.78 -1.02 -6.32
CA MET A 112 1.62 -0.37 -7.32
C MET A 112 1.68 -1.11 -8.68
N LEU A 113 1.08 -2.30 -8.78
CA LEU A 113 1.03 -3.13 -9.99
C LEU A 113 -0.29 -2.97 -10.77
#